data_AF-X1Q2A6-F1
#
_entry.id   AF-X1Q2A6-F1
#
_cell.length_a   1.000
_cell.length_b   1.000
_cell.length_c   1.000
_cell.angle_alpha   90.00
_cell.angle_beta   90.00
_cell.angle_gamma   90.00
#
_symmetry.space_group_name_H-M   'P 1'
#
loop_
_entity.id
_entity.type
_entity.pdbx_description
1 polymer ?
#
loop_
_entity_poly.entity_id
_entity_poly.type
_entity_poly.pdbx_seq_one_letter_code
_entity_poly.pdbx_strand_id
1 'polypeptide(L)'
;AIDKAAYALYGSTFPTPRTWFNQIVQRWLVAEVNAEVAAIYANGEFADPATTQITITLFNHQTADQAGFFVCGTSKTALTKSVAADGVVGVHTGVFTDLTKGVKYFFQFRPTKVTEDKYVARSGIYYHVCT
;
A
#
# COMPACT_ATOMS: atom_id res chain seq x y z
N ALA A 1 12.49 1.65 -8.46
CA ALA A 1 11.66 1.63 -9.68
C ALA A 1 10.22 1.21 -9.38
N ILE A 2 10.04 0.17 -8.55
CA ILE A 2 8.75 -0.36 -8.12
C ILE A 2 7.86 0.71 -7.47
N ASP A 3 8.39 1.53 -6.55
CA ASP A 3 7.57 2.55 -5.87
C ASP A 3 7.04 3.62 -6.82
N LYS A 4 7.86 4.07 -7.79
CA LYS A 4 7.41 5.02 -8.83
C LYS A 4 6.22 4.44 -9.60
N ALA A 5 6.30 3.17 -10.00
CA ALA A 5 5.19 2.49 -10.67
C ALA A 5 3.97 2.37 -9.75
N ALA A 6 4.17 2.08 -8.46
CA ALA A 6 3.10 1.93 -7.51
C ALA A 6 2.33 3.23 -7.25
N TYR A 7 3.03 4.36 -7.12
CA TYR A 7 2.39 5.67 -6.97
C TYR A 7 1.78 6.17 -8.28
N ALA A 8 2.36 5.87 -9.44
CA ALA A 8 1.70 6.13 -10.73
C ALA A 8 0.40 5.33 -10.87
N LEU A 9 0.41 4.06 -10.47
CA LEU A 9 -0.76 3.20 -10.51
C LEU A 9 -1.85 3.73 -9.57
N TYR A 10 -1.48 4.18 -8.36
CA TYR A 10 -2.42 4.84 -7.46
C TYR A 10 -2.96 6.14 -8.06
N GLY A 11 -2.11 7.00 -8.62
CA GLY A 11 -2.55 8.21 -9.31
C GLY A 11 -3.53 7.94 -10.46
N SER A 12 -3.41 6.78 -11.12
CA SER A 12 -4.30 6.35 -12.19
C SER A 12 -5.69 5.88 -11.74
N THR A 13 -5.97 5.83 -10.43
CA THR A 13 -7.32 5.52 -9.90
C THR A 13 -8.21 6.76 -9.76
N PHE A 14 -7.67 7.95 -10.07
CA PHE A 14 -8.41 9.21 -10.00
C PHE A 14 -8.83 9.69 -11.40
N PRO A 15 -9.90 10.49 -11.51
CA PRO A 15 -10.39 11.00 -12.79
C PRO A 15 -9.36 11.80 -13.60
N THR A 16 -8.42 12.46 -12.92
CA THR A 16 -7.28 13.14 -13.54
C THR A 16 -6.01 12.39 -13.13
N PRO A 17 -5.51 11.45 -13.97
CA PRO A 17 -4.34 10.66 -13.64
C PRO A 17 -3.14 11.56 -13.33
N ARG A 18 -2.52 11.33 -12.18
CA ARG A 18 -1.34 12.05 -11.74
C ARG A 18 -0.09 11.27 -12.08
N THR A 19 1.02 11.97 -12.34
CA THR A 19 2.34 11.34 -12.30
C THR A 19 2.59 10.78 -10.91
N TRP A 20 3.51 9.82 -10.78
CA TRP A 20 3.89 9.27 -9.48
C TRP A 20 4.29 10.36 -8.49
N PHE A 21 5.00 11.40 -8.95
CA PHE A 21 5.45 12.51 -8.11
C PHE A 21 4.27 13.37 -7.65
N ASN A 22 3.38 13.76 -8.57
CA ASN A 22 2.18 14.54 -8.23
C ASN A 22 1.26 13.78 -7.27
N GLN A 23 1.24 12.45 -7.34
CA GLN A 23 0.50 11.62 -6.41
C GLN A 23 1.11 11.67 -5.00
N ILE A 24 2.44 11.48 -4.86
CA ILE A 24 3.12 11.57 -3.57
C ILE A 24 2.90 12.95 -2.93
N VAL A 25 3.15 14.03 -3.68
CA VAL A 25 3.01 15.41 -3.18
C VAL A 25 1.59 15.70 -2.72
N GLN A 26 0.57 15.26 -3.47
CA GLN A 26 -0.81 15.47 -3.05
C GLN A 26 -1.15 14.71 -1.77
N ARG A 27 -0.69 13.47 -1.62
CA ARG A 27 -0.97 12.69 -0.42
C ARG A 27 -0.34 13.31 0.81
N TRP A 28 0.86 13.86 0.65
CA TRP A 28 1.50 14.66 1.68
C TRP A 28 0.66 15.89 2.05
N LEU A 29 0.36 16.76 1.07
CA LEU A 29 -0.35 18.01 1.33
C LEU A 29 -1.73 17.79 1.94
N VAL A 30 -2.47 16.77 1.49
CA VAL A 30 -3.78 16.44 2.07
C VAL A 30 -3.62 15.97 3.51
N ALA A 31 -2.60 15.17 3.82
CA ALA A 31 -2.36 14.73 5.19
C ALA A 31 -2.07 15.95 6.11
N GLU A 32 -1.20 16.86 5.68
CA GLU A 32 -0.91 18.08 6.43
C GLU A 32 -2.16 18.95 6.64
N VAL A 33 -2.97 19.17 5.60
CA VAL A 33 -4.21 19.95 5.67
C VAL A 33 -5.22 19.32 6.62
N ASN A 34 -5.30 17.99 6.65
CA ASN A 34 -6.21 17.26 7.52
C ASN A 34 -5.66 17.07 8.95
N ALA A 35 -4.48 17.63 9.26
CA ALA A 35 -3.74 17.37 10.51
C ALA A 35 -3.48 15.86 10.75
N GLU A 36 -3.44 15.09 9.66
CA GLU A 36 -3.09 13.68 9.60
C GLU A 36 -1.57 13.49 9.63
N VAL A 37 -1.13 12.23 9.73
CA VAL A 37 0.29 11.91 9.64
C VAL A 37 0.67 11.72 8.18
N ALA A 38 1.52 12.61 7.67
CA ALA A 38 2.16 12.42 6.37
C ALA A 38 3.18 11.27 6.46
N ALA A 39 3.06 10.33 5.52
CA ALA A 39 4.00 9.22 5.38
C ALA A 39 4.14 8.84 3.91
N ILE A 40 5.33 8.38 3.55
CA ILE A 40 5.62 7.80 2.25
C ILE A 40 6.10 6.38 2.49
N TYR A 41 5.44 5.42 1.85
CA TYR A 41 5.85 4.02 1.86
C TYR A 41 6.70 3.74 0.64
N ALA A 42 7.78 2.99 0.83
CA ALA A 42 8.73 2.63 -0.21
C ALA A 42 9.28 1.21 0.00
N ASN A 43 10.11 0.78 -0.95
CA ASN A 43 10.77 -0.52 -0.95
C ASN A 43 9.77 -1.67 -0.86
N GLY A 44 8.73 -1.63 -1.69
CA GLY A 44 7.76 -2.71 -1.81
C GLY A 44 8.39 -3.99 -2.32
N GLU A 45 8.36 -5.02 -1.47
CA GLU A 45 8.91 -6.34 -1.72
C GLU A 45 7.83 -7.41 -1.69
N PHE A 46 7.96 -8.41 -2.55
CA PHE A 46 7.07 -9.57 -2.61
C PHE A 46 7.88 -10.84 -2.36
N ALA A 47 7.46 -11.63 -1.39
CA ALA A 47 7.86 -13.02 -1.27
C ALA A 47 6.70 -13.89 -1.77
N ASP A 48 6.97 -14.62 -2.85
CA ASP A 48 6.04 -15.51 -3.52
C ASP A 48 6.67 -16.90 -3.58
N PRO A 49 6.34 -17.80 -2.63
CA PRO A 49 6.90 -19.15 -2.59
C PRO A 49 6.34 -20.07 -3.70
N ALA A 50 5.75 -19.53 -4.76
CA ALA A 50 5.11 -20.25 -5.87
C ALA A 50 3.95 -21.16 -5.42
N THR A 51 3.21 -20.69 -4.41
CA THR A 51 2.02 -21.35 -3.87
C THR A 51 0.78 -20.48 -4.11
N THR A 52 -0.26 -20.61 -3.28
CA THR A 52 -1.41 -19.71 -3.24
C THR A 52 -1.20 -18.56 -2.24
N GLN A 53 0.05 -18.31 -1.83
CA GLN A 53 0.42 -17.31 -0.84
C GLN A 53 1.28 -16.22 -1.45
N ILE A 54 1.00 -14.96 -1.12
CA ILE A 54 1.88 -13.83 -1.37
C ILE A 54 2.07 -13.06 -0.06
N THR A 55 3.34 -12.83 0.30
CA THR A 55 3.71 -11.89 1.36
C THR A 55 4.19 -10.60 0.71
N ILE A 56 3.66 -9.47 1.16
CA ILE A 56 4.10 -8.14 0.77
C ILE A 56 4.69 -7.42 1.98
N THR A 57 5.84 -6.79 1.79
CA THR A 57 6.49 -5.95 2.80
C THR A 57 6.69 -4.54 2.25
N LEU A 58 6.40 -3.53 3.08
CA LEU A 58 6.63 -2.12 2.79
C LEU A 58 7.31 -1.44 3.97
N PHE A 59 8.11 -0.42 3.68
CA PHE A 59 8.81 0.36 4.68
C PHE A 59 8.27 1.78 4.68
N ASN A 60 8.06 2.35 5.86
CA ASN A 60 7.76 3.76 5.94
C ASN A 60 9.07 4.57 5.87
N HIS A 61 8.99 5.74 5.26
CA HIS A 61 10.01 6.76 5.37
C HIS A 61 9.36 7.96 6.06
N GLN A 62 9.92 8.34 7.23
CA GLN A 62 9.68 9.55 8.03
C GLN A 62 8.86 9.41 9.32
N THR A 63 7.70 8.76 9.32
CA THR A 63 6.88 8.67 10.54
C THR A 63 6.57 7.24 10.91
N ALA A 64 6.95 6.82 12.13
CA ALA A 64 6.63 5.53 12.74
C ALA A 64 5.12 5.31 12.88
N ASP A 65 4.46 4.88 11.82
CA ASP A 65 3.15 4.25 11.89
C ASP A 65 3.30 2.77 12.30
N GLN A 66 2.37 2.29 13.13
CA GLN A 66 2.47 0.97 13.76
C GLN A 66 1.35 0.02 13.35
N ALA A 67 0.28 0.51 12.74
CA ALA A 67 -0.92 -0.29 12.52
C ALA A 67 -1.59 0.02 11.19
N GLY A 68 -2.11 -1.02 10.55
CA GLY A 68 -2.78 -0.93 9.27
C GLY A 68 -3.21 -2.28 8.73
N PHE A 69 -3.85 -2.23 7.57
CA PHE A 69 -4.23 -3.39 6.81
C PHE A 69 -3.61 -3.33 5.42
N PHE A 70 -3.07 -4.45 4.96
CA PHE A 70 -2.91 -4.64 3.54
C PHE A 70 -4.25 -5.03 2.95
N VAL A 71 -4.58 -4.44 1.80
CA VAL A 71 -5.73 -4.84 0.99
C VAL A 71 -5.28 -5.36 -0.36
N CYS A 72 -6.00 -6.34 -0.91
CA CYS A 72 -5.65 -7.02 -2.16
C CYS A 72 -6.89 -7.25 -3.04
N GLY A 73 -6.71 -7.25 -4.36
CA GLY A 73 -7.73 -7.63 -5.32
C GLY A 73 -7.20 -7.78 -6.74
N THR A 74 -8.01 -8.29 -7.66
CA THR A 74 -7.65 -8.46 -9.08
C THR A 74 -7.82 -7.18 -9.91
N SER A 75 -8.31 -6.11 -9.29
CA SER A 75 -8.41 -4.77 -9.88
C SER A 75 -7.81 -3.74 -8.95
N LYS A 76 -7.08 -2.76 -9.53
CA LYS A 76 -6.51 -1.62 -8.80
C LYS A 76 -7.54 -0.77 -8.05
N THR A 77 -8.82 -0.84 -8.43
CA THR A 77 -9.91 -0.11 -7.75
C THR A 77 -10.79 -1.00 -6.86
N ALA A 78 -10.74 -2.32 -7.03
CA ALA A 78 -11.55 -3.27 -6.26
C ALA A 78 -10.64 -4.20 -5.44
N LEU A 79 -10.13 -3.68 -4.32
CA LEU A 79 -9.29 -4.39 -3.35
C LEU A 79 -10.20 -4.97 -2.25
N THR A 80 -10.67 -6.20 -2.45
CA THR A 80 -11.74 -6.83 -1.66
C THR A 80 -11.24 -7.72 -0.52
N LYS A 81 -10.01 -8.22 -0.60
CA LYS A 81 -9.37 -9.00 0.47
C LYS A 81 -8.59 -8.05 1.38
N SER A 82 -8.53 -8.34 2.67
CA SER A 82 -7.75 -7.57 3.63
C SER A 82 -7.08 -8.45 4.68
N VAL A 83 -5.86 -8.12 5.07
CA VAL A 83 -5.12 -8.76 6.17
C VAL A 83 -4.49 -7.68 7.04
N ALA A 84 -4.39 -7.92 8.34
CA ALA A 84 -3.67 -7.01 9.24
C ALA A 84 -2.17 -7.02 8.89
N ALA A 85 -1.51 -5.88 9.02
CA ALA A 85 -0.05 -5.84 9.00
C ALA A 85 0.51 -6.38 10.33
N ASP A 86 1.75 -6.87 10.30
CA ASP A 86 2.52 -7.44 11.41
C ASP A 86 2.73 -6.50 12.62
N GLY A 87 2.38 -5.22 12.51
CA GLY A 87 2.42 -4.27 13.61
C GLY A 87 3.82 -3.78 13.96
N VAL A 88 4.80 -4.03 13.09
CA VAL A 88 6.18 -3.62 13.30
C VAL A 88 6.32 -2.13 12.99
N VAL A 89 7.07 -1.42 13.84
CA VAL A 89 7.31 0.01 13.64
C VAL A 89 8.09 0.20 12.34
N GLY A 90 7.45 0.83 11.37
CA GLY A 90 8.06 1.23 10.11
C GLY A 90 8.45 0.13 9.13
N VAL A 91 8.08 -1.10 9.45
CA VAL A 91 8.05 -2.21 8.51
C VAL A 91 6.66 -2.80 8.58
N HIS A 92 6.00 -2.91 7.44
CA HIS A 92 4.63 -3.41 7.37
C HIS A 92 4.62 -4.64 6.49
N THR A 93 4.31 -5.79 7.09
CA THR A 93 4.21 -7.07 6.36
C THR A 93 2.77 -7.58 6.37
N GLY A 94 2.24 -7.93 5.20
CA GLY A 94 0.94 -8.56 5.04
C GLY A 94 1.05 -9.89 4.31
N VAL A 95 0.38 -10.93 4.84
CA VAL A 95 0.39 -12.27 4.26
C VAL A 95 -1.00 -12.60 3.72
N PHE A 96 -1.13 -12.76 2.40
CA PHE A 96 -2.36 -13.20 1.76
C PHE A 96 -2.27 -14.68 1.40
N THR A 97 -3.24 -15.47 1.82
CA THR A 97 -3.41 -16.87 1.41
C THR A 97 -4.53 -17.01 0.38
N ASP A 98 -4.66 -18.21 -0.20
CA ASP A 98 -5.76 -18.58 -1.10
C ASP A 98 -5.87 -17.65 -2.32
N LEU A 99 -4.72 -17.24 -2.85
CA LEU A 99 -4.59 -16.55 -4.13
C LEU A 99 -4.48 -17.56 -5.27
N THR A 100 -4.93 -17.15 -6.46
CA THR A 100 -4.92 -18.02 -7.64
C THR A 100 -3.60 -17.84 -8.40
N LYS A 101 -2.88 -18.94 -8.61
CA LYS A 101 -1.66 -18.98 -9.44
C LYS A 101 -1.93 -18.44 -10.85
N GLY A 102 -0.98 -17.69 -11.40
CA GLY A 102 -1.06 -17.01 -12.69
C GLY A 102 -1.90 -15.72 -12.69
N VAL A 103 -2.59 -15.39 -11.59
CA VAL A 103 -3.43 -14.18 -11.52
C VAL A 103 -2.62 -12.99 -11.01
N LYS A 104 -2.79 -11.85 -11.67
CA LYS A 104 -2.27 -10.57 -11.21
C LYS A 104 -3.15 -10.03 -10.08
N TYR A 105 -2.51 -9.72 -8.97
CA TYR A 105 -3.13 -9.07 -7.82
C TYR A 105 -2.51 -7.69 -7.59
N PHE A 106 -3.34 -6.78 -7.12
CA PHE A 106 -2.98 -5.43 -6.70
C PHE A 106 -3.02 -5.36 -5.19
N PHE A 107 -2.07 -4.66 -4.58
CA PHE A 107 -1.87 -4.59 -3.13
C PHE A 107 -1.71 -3.13 -2.70
N GLN A 108 -2.30 -2.75 -1.58
CA GLN A 108 -2.10 -1.43 -0.99
C GLN A 108 -2.09 -1.55 0.52
N PHE A 109 -1.12 -0.91 1.17
CA PHE A 109 -1.17 -0.70 2.60
C PHE A 109 -2.05 0.50 2.94
N ARG A 110 -2.99 0.26 3.85
CA ARG A 110 -3.94 1.22 4.37
C ARG A 110 -3.71 1.30 5.87
N PRO A 111 -2.96 2.31 6.33
CA PRO A 111 -2.75 2.51 7.75
C PRO A 111 -4.10 2.70 8.45
N THR A 112 -4.17 2.23 9.70
CA THR A 112 -5.26 2.61 10.59
C THR A 112 -4.94 3.94 11.26
N LYS A 113 -5.88 4.42 12.09
CA LYS A 113 -5.64 5.56 12.96
C LYS A 113 -4.43 5.30 13.86
N VAL A 114 -3.51 6.28 13.95
CA VAL A 114 -2.38 6.26 14.90
C VAL A 114 -2.82 6.83 16.26
N THR A 115 -3.81 7.71 16.27
CA THR A 115 -4.54 8.27 17.44
C THR A 115 -5.98 8.61 17.02
N GLU A 116 -6.89 8.98 17.94
CA GLU A 116 -8.33 9.19 17.68
C GLU A 116 -8.64 10.07 16.44
N ASP A 117 -7.74 10.98 16.05
CA ASP A 117 -7.98 11.95 14.96
C ASP A 117 -6.97 11.92 13.80
N LYS A 118 -6.00 10.99 13.76
CA LYS A 118 -4.95 11.01 12.73
C LYS A 118 -4.91 9.73 11.90
N TYR A 119 -5.48 9.81 10.71
CA TYR A 119 -5.20 8.86 9.64
C TYR A 119 -3.78 9.08 9.10
N VAL A 120 -3.22 8.07 8.45
CA VAL A 120 -1.93 8.17 7.77
C VAL A 120 -2.17 7.97 6.28
N ALA A 121 -1.40 8.67 5.44
CA ALA A 121 -1.48 8.53 4.00
C ALA A 121 -1.37 7.06 3.56
N ARG A 122 -2.23 6.61 2.64
CA ARG A 122 -2.09 5.25 2.03
C ARG A 122 -0.83 5.12 1.18
N SER A 123 -0.28 3.92 1.10
CA SER A 123 0.81 3.60 0.17
C SER A 123 0.40 3.75 -1.30
N GLY A 124 1.39 3.67 -2.20
CA GLY A 124 1.16 3.32 -3.60
C GLY A 124 0.44 1.98 -3.77
N ILE A 125 -0.08 1.71 -4.97
CA ILE A 125 -0.68 0.41 -5.29
C ILE A 125 0.37 -0.43 -5.99
N TYR A 126 0.80 -1.50 -5.34
CA TYR A 126 1.75 -2.47 -5.87
C TYR A 126 0.99 -3.56 -6.62
N TYR A 127 1.66 -4.29 -7.51
CA TYR A 127 1.08 -5.46 -8.13
C TYR A 127 2.12 -6.58 -8.27
N HIS A 128 1.63 -7.82 -8.20
CA HIS A 128 2.42 -9.02 -8.43
C HIS A 128 1.56 -10.08 -9.12
N VAL A 129 2.19 -10.97 -9.88
CA VAL A 129 1.50 -12.15 -10.45
C VAL A 129 1.87 -13.34 -9.59
N CYS A 130 0.88 -14.00 -8.99
CA CYS A 130 1.11 -15.19 -8.17
C CYS A 130 1.75 -16.29 -9.03
N THR A 131 2.95 -16.76 -8.68
CA THR A 131 3.78 -17.61 -9.55
C THR A 131 3.69 -19.10 -9.32
#